data_AF-A0A924GJP0-F1
#
_entry.id   AF-A0A924GJP0-F1
#
_cell.length_a   1.000
_cell.length_b   1.000
_cell.length_c   1.000
_cell.angle_alpha   90.00
_cell.angle_beta   90.00
_cell.angle_gamma   90.00
#
_symmetry.space_group_name_H-M   'P 1'
#
loop_
_entity.id
_entity.type
_entity.pdbx_description
1 polymer ?
#
loop_
_entity_poly.entity_id
_entity_poly.type
_entity_poly.pdbx_seq_one_letter_code
_entity_poly.pdbx_strand_id
1 'polypeptide(L)'
;LSGSSYQGDFVFASYDAAGTFTPGEPDRRPDTEVIGWRAACECGWTGPTWARTSTPADHKPADHTLYSDDAMLGVADDDLVLVDWYAHMGPLVNVAAIRTAQAEYQTARRRLEDAIIAARLATPSASWETIGRAVGATKQAVHERYGRLPALQEDPSTR
;
A
#
# COMPACT_ATOMS: atom_id res chain seq x y z
N LEU A 1 1.88 -8.92 8.69
CA LEU A 1 1.08 -9.70 9.66
C LEU A 1 2.02 -10.73 10.27
N SER A 2 2.80 -10.37 11.30
CA SER A 2 3.64 -11.34 12.01
C SER A 2 2.77 -12.07 13.03
N GLY A 3 2.37 -13.30 12.69
CA GLY A 3 1.59 -14.15 13.57
C GLY A 3 2.51 -14.87 14.55
N SER A 4 2.44 -14.52 15.83
CA SER A 4 2.77 -15.47 16.89
C SER A 4 1.65 -16.51 16.93
N SER A 5 1.99 -17.78 16.70
CA SER A 5 1.06 -18.88 17.00
C SER A 5 1.20 -19.26 18.47
N TYR A 6 0.07 -19.56 19.10
CA TYR A 6 -0.01 -20.03 20.49
C TYR A 6 -0.25 -21.54 20.49
N GLN A 7 0.53 -22.29 21.27
CA GLN A 7 0.30 -23.73 21.47
C GLN A 7 0.60 -24.11 22.93
N GLY A 8 -0.44 -24.09 23.78
CA GLY A 8 -0.28 -24.27 25.23
C GLY A 8 0.52 -23.10 25.83
N ASP A 9 1.32 -23.33 26.87
CA ASP A 9 2.00 -22.27 27.65
C ASP A 9 3.20 -21.60 26.94
N PHE A 10 3.25 -21.63 25.61
CA PHE A 10 4.41 -21.19 24.84
C PHE A 10 4.05 -20.33 23.64
N VAL A 11 4.90 -19.34 23.39
CA VAL A 11 4.87 -18.48 22.21
C VAL A 11 6.05 -18.81 21.32
N PHE A 12 5.77 -18.88 20.02
CA PHE A 12 6.77 -19.01 18.98
C PHE A 12 7.21 -17.62 18.51
N ALA A 13 8.44 -17.24 18.85
CA ALA A 13 9.04 -15.97 18.43
C ALA A 13 9.82 -16.17 17.13
N SER A 14 9.41 -15.48 16.07
CA SER A 14 10.17 -15.40 14.81
C SER A 14 10.97 -14.09 14.68
N TYR A 15 10.92 -13.24 15.70
CA TYR A 15 11.59 -11.95 15.77
C TYR A 15 12.25 -11.79 17.13
N ASP A 16 13.44 -11.20 17.16
CA ASP A 16 14.14 -10.88 18.41
C ASP A 16 13.56 -9.63 19.12
N ALA A 17 14.10 -9.31 20.30
CA ALA A 17 13.71 -8.12 21.05
C ALA A 17 14.07 -6.78 20.35
N ALA A 18 14.82 -6.79 19.25
CA ALA A 18 15.03 -5.62 18.40
C ALA A 18 14.00 -5.53 17.26
N GLY A 19 13.15 -6.55 17.08
CA GLY A 19 12.20 -6.65 15.97
C GLY A 19 12.84 -7.18 14.69
N THR A 20 14.02 -7.80 14.78
CA THR A 20 14.72 -8.39 13.63
C THR A 20 14.19 -9.80 13.42
N PHE A 21 13.82 -10.14 12.18
CA PHE A 21 13.41 -11.50 11.83
C PHE A 21 14.58 -12.47 12.02
N THR A 22 14.36 -13.54 12.77
CA THR A 22 15.33 -14.62 13.00
C THR A 22 14.95 -15.82 12.12
N PRO A 23 15.66 -16.07 10.99
CA PRO A 23 15.36 -17.21 10.13
C PRO A 23 15.72 -18.52 10.84
N GLY A 24 14.79 -19.49 10.83
CA GLY A 24 14.99 -20.80 11.46
C GLY A 24 13.71 -21.36 12.09
N GLU A 25 13.87 -22.36 12.96
CA GLU A 25 12.77 -22.83 13.82
C GLU A 25 12.41 -21.70 14.80
N PRO A 26 11.12 -21.35 14.95
CA PRO A 26 10.71 -20.29 15.86
C PRO A 26 11.17 -20.61 17.29
N ASP A 27 11.74 -19.63 17.96
CA ASP A 27 12.21 -19.81 19.32
C ASP A 27 11.01 -19.95 20.25
N ARG A 28 10.96 -21.06 21.00
CA ARG A 28 9.83 -21.40 21.88
C ARG A 28 10.08 -20.77 23.24
N ARG A 29 9.31 -19.73 23.55
CA ARG A 29 9.40 -18.99 24.81
C ARG A 29 8.23 -19.30 25.74
N PRO A 30 8.46 -19.46 27.05
CA PRO A 30 7.37 -19.61 28.00
C PRO A 30 6.57 -18.30 28.05
N ASP A 31 5.26 -18.43 28.26
CA ASP A 31 4.35 -17.28 28.43
C ASP A 31 4.91 -16.23 29.42
N THR A 32 5.48 -16.70 30.53
CA THR A 32 6.04 -15.83 31.60
C THR A 32 7.22 -14.97 31.17
N GLU A 33 7.89 -15.27 30.05
CA GLU A 33 8.96 -14.43 29.49
C GLU A 33 8.42 -13.26 28.65
N VAL A 34 7.13 -13.27 28.31
CA VAL A 34 6.52 -12.20 27.53
C VAL A 34 6.18 -11.02 28.43
N ILE A 35 7.02 -9.99 28.37
CA ILE A 35 6.90 -8.75 29.16
C ILE A 35 6.10 -7.65 28.46
N GLY A 36 5.61 -7.89 27.23
CA GLY A 36 4.89 -6.89 26.46
C GLY A 36 4.91 -7.14 24.95
N TRP A 37 4.40 -6.17 24.21
CA TRP A 37 4.19 -6.24 22.76
C TRP A 37 4.60 -4.94 22.08
N ARG A 38 4.81 -4.99 20.77
CA ARG A 38 4.96 -3.80 19.93
C ARG A 38 4.56 -4.14 18.51
N ALA A 39 4.05 -3.16 17.77
CA ALA A 39 3.90 -3.34 16.33
C ALA A 39 5.27 -3.26 15.63
N ALA A 40 5.42 -4.03 14.56
CA ALA A 40 6.59 -4.00 13.69
C ALA A 40 6.15 -4.03 12.22
N CYS A 41 6.95 -3.40 11.36
CA CYS A 41 6.73 -3.37 9.92
C CYS A 41 7.96 -3.94 9.19
N GLU A 42 7.73 -4.63 8.07
CA GLU A 42 8.79 -5.21 7.24
C GLU A 42 9.79 -4.17 6.68
N CYS A 43 9.42 -2.89 6.68
CA CYS A 43 10.31 -1.79 6.32
C CYS A 43 11.38 -1.48 7.40
N GLY A 44 11.35 -2.19 8.54
CA GLY A 44 12.25 -2.00 9.67
C GLY A 44 11.72 -1.03 10.74
N TRP A 45 10.53 -0.46 10.55
CA TRP A 45 9.89 0.35 11.58
C TRP A 45 9.39 -0.49 12.74
N THR A 46 9.58 0.01 13.96
CA THR A 46 9.04 -0.57 15.20
C THR A 46 8.31 0.53 15.98
N GLY A 47 7.13 0.17 16.51
CA GLY A 47 6.33 1.05 17.35
C GLY A 47 6.82 1.08 18.80
N PRO A 48 6.16 1.88 19.67
CA PRO A 48 6.43 1.87 21.09
C PRO A 48 6.17 0.49 21.70
N THR A 49 6.89 0.17 22.77
CA THR A 49 6.64 -1.04 23.55
C THR A 49 5.44 -0.82 24.48
N TRP A 50 4.50 -1.75 24.41
CA TRP A 50 3.36 -1.89 25.31
C TRP A 50 3.70 -2.93 26.38
N ALA A 51 3.86 -2.49 27.63
CA ALA A 51 4.22 -3.37 28.74
C ALA A 51 3.05 -4.26 29.16
N ARG A 52 3.31 -5.53 29.42
CA ARG A 52 2.36 -6.45 30.05
C ARG A 52 2.39 -6.28 31.56
N THR A 53 1.22 -6.19 32.17
CA THR A 53 1.05 -6.34 33.61
C THR A 53 0.23 -7.59 33.93
N SER A 54 0.52 -8.23 35.06
CA SER A 54 -0.26 -9.35 35.60
C SER A 54 -1.37 -8.91 36.56
N THR A 55 -1.52 -7.60 36.79
CA THR A 55 -2.52 -7.03 37.69
C THR A 55 -3.60 -6.30 36.88
N PRO A 56 -4.88 -6.73 36.92
CA PRO A 56 -5.96 -6.05 36.20
C PRO A 56 -6.09 -4.55 36.53
N ALA A 57 -5.86 -4.19 37.80
CA ALA A 57 -5.95 -2.80 38.28
C ALA A 57 -4.87 -1.87 37.67
N ASP A 58 -3.81 -2.44 37.11
CA ASP A 58 -2.73 -1.68 36.47
C ASP A 58 -2.93 -1.55 34.95
N HIS A 59 -4.03 -2.07 34.40
CA HIS A 59 -4.39 -1.89 32.98
C HIS A 59 -4.61 -0.40 32.69
N LYS A 60 -3.66 0.22 31.98
CA LYS A 60 -3.61 1.65 31.66
C LYS A 60 -3.15 1.85 30.21
N PRO A 61 -4.06 1.72 29.24
CA PRO A 61 -3.73 1.88 27.83
C PRO A 61 -3.08 3.22 27.48
N ALA A 62 -3.48 4.28 28.16
CA ALA A 62 -2.92 5.62 27.96
C ALA A 62 -1.40 5.72 28.25
N ASP A 63 -0.87 4.82 29.09
CA ASP A 63 0.53 4.73 29.47
C ASP A 63 1.23 3.53 28.81
N HIS A 64 0.64 2.96 27.75
CA HIS A 64 1.10 1.74 27.09
C HIS A 64 1.29 0.54 28.04
N THR A 65 0.42 0.40 29.03
CA THR A 65 0.44 -0.75 29.96
C THR A 65 -0.86 -1.53 29.84
N LEU A 66 -0.77 -2.80 29.45
CA LEU A 66 -1.93 -3.67 29.22
C LEU A 66 -1.87 -4.87 30.16
N TYR A 67 -2.97 -5.09 30.87
CA TYR A 67 -3.18 -6.33 31.58
C TYR A 67 -3.48 -7.46 30.60
N SER A 68 -2.79 -8.59 30.75
CA SER A 68 -3.13 -9.85 30.09
C SER A 68 -2.69 -11.03 30.94
N ASP A 69 -3.57 -12.01 31.10
CA ASP A 69 -3.25 -13.29 31.73
C ASP A 69 -2.39 -14.18 30.83
N ASP A 70 -2.40 -13.94 29.51
CA ASP A 70 -1.68 -14.73 28.51
C ASP A 70 -0.69 -13.86 27.71
N ALA A 71 0.30 -14.50 27.09
CA ALA A 71 1.30 -13.84 26.24
C ALA A 71 0.71 -13.34 24.93
N MET A 72 -0.48 -13.82 24.55
CA MET A 72 -1.22 -13.29 23.43
C MET A 72 -2.08 -12.14 23.91
N LEU A 73 -2.04 -11.04 23.17
CA LEU A 73 -2.97 -9.94 23.36
C LEU A 73 -4.39 -10.41 23.05
N GLY A 74 -5.35 -9.92 23.83
CA GLY A 74 -6.75 -10.03 23.49
C GLY A 74 -7.08 -9.15 22.28
N VAL A 75 -8.10 -9.53 21.51
CA VAL A 75 -8.52 -8.82 20.28
C VAL A 75 -8.78 -7.33 20.51
N ALA A 76 -9.34 -6.95 21.65
CA ALA A 76 -9.62 -5.55 21.98
C ALA A 76 -8.34 -4.72 22.21
N ASP A 77 -7.29 -5.36 22.74
CA ASP A 77 -6.01 -4.70 23.03
C ASP A 77 -5.06 -4.73 21.83
N ASP A 78 -5.20 -5.72 20.93
CA ASP A 78 -4.51 -5.76 19.64
C ASP A 78 -4.75 -4.46 18.84
N ASP A 79 -6.00 -3.98 18.79
CA ASP A 79 -6.35 -2.75 18.07
C ASP A 79 -5.58 -1.53 18.62
N LEU A 80 -5.31 -1.48 19.93
CA LEU A 80 -4.56 -0.39 20.55
C LEU A 80 -3.10 -0.39 20.09
N VAL A 81 -2.45 -1.57 20.06
CA VAL A 81 -1.07 -1.72 19.59
C VAL A 81 -0.97 -1.44 18.08
N LEU A 82 -2.02 -1.76 17.32
CA LEU A 82 -2.07 -1.55 15.87
C LEU A 82 -2.31 -0.09 15.46
N VAL A 83 -2.84 0.78 16.33
CA VAL A 83 -3.00 2.22 16.02
C VAL A 83 -1.69 2.87 15.60
N ASP A 84 -0.58 2.56 16.29
CA ASP A 84 0.74 3.08 15.95
C ASP A 84 1.20 2.59 14.56
N TRP A 85 0.90 1.34 14.23
CA TRP A 85 1.19 0.77 12.92
C TRP A 85 0.37 1.42 11.82
N TYR A 86 -0.92 1.68 12.05
CA TYR A 86 -1.76 2.39 11.08
C TYR A 86 -1.27 3.82 10.83
N ALA A 87 -0.85 4.53 11.89
CA ALA A 87 -0.25 5.85 11.76
C ALA A 87 1.04 5.80 10.92
N HIS A 88 1.89 4.79 11.13
CA HIS A 88 3.09 4.56 10.32
C HIS A 88 2.75 4.25 8.84
N MET A 89 1.72 3.45 8.59
CA MET A 89 1.32 3.05 7.24
C MET A 89 0.61 4.17 6.46
N GLY A 90 -0.03 5.13 7.14
CA GLY A 90 -0.80 6.21 6.51
C GLY A 90 -0.06 6.92 5.36
N PRO A 91 1.16 7.43 5.57
CA PRO A 91 1.97 8.04 4.51
C PRO A 91 2.27 7.10 3.33
N LEU A 92 2.50 5.81 3.59
CA LEU A 92 2.83 4.82 2.56
C LEU A 92 1.63 4.45 1.68
N VAL A 93 0.45 4.33 2.30
CA VAL A 93 -0.81 4.07 1.59
C VAL A 93 -1.14 5.22 0.64
N ASN A 94 -0.90 6.46 1.06
CA ASN A 94 -1.14 7.64 0.22
C ASN A 94 -0.22 7.66 -1.01
N VAL A 95 1.06 7.30 -0.86
CA VAL A 95 1.99 7.21 -2.00
C VAL A 95 1.61 6.07 -2.95
N ALA A 96 1.16 4.93 -2.43
CA ALA A 96 0.66 3.83 -3.25
C ALA A 96 -0.57 4.25 -4.08
N ALA A 97 -1.52 4.96 -3.47
CA ALA A 97 -2.69 5.49 -4.17
C ALA A 97 -2.31 6.42 -5.32
N ILE A 98 -1.31 7.30 -5.12
CA ILE A 98 -0.79 8.18 -6.19
C ILE A 98 -0.20 7.35 -7.35
N ARG A 99 0.58 6.30 -7.06
CA ARG A 99 1.15 5.43 -8.09
C ARG A 99 0.07 4.70 -8.89
N THR A 100 -0.95 4.19 -8.21
CA THR A 100 -2.12 3.56 -8.85
C THR A 100 -2.83 4.55 -9.78
N ALA A 101 -3.16 5.74 -9.27
CA ALA A 101 -3.80 6.78 -10.07
C ALA A 101 -2.96 7.19 -11.29
N GLN A 102 -1.63 7.26 -11.14
CA GLN A 102 -0.73 7.54 -12.27
C GLN A 102 -0.74 6.41 -13.31
N ALA A 103 -0.77 5.14 -12.90
CA ALA A 103 -0.84 4.01 -13.82
C ALA A 103 -2.16 3.97 -14.60
N GLU A 104 -3.27 4.27 -13.93
CA GLU A 104 -4.59 4.42 -14.54
C GLU A 104 -4.62 5.58 -15.54
N TYR A 105 -4.08 6.74 -15.15
CA TYR A 105 -3.95 7.90 -16.04
C TYR A 105 -3.16 7.56 -17.31
N GLN A 106 -2.00 6.89 -17.18
CA GLN A 106 -1.20 6.52 -18.35
C GLN A 106 -1.93 5.51 -19.26
N THR A 107 -2.71 4.60 -18.67
CA THR A 107 -3.52 3.64 -19.43
C THR A 107 -4.65 4.34 -20.18
N ALA A 108 -5.37 5.23 -19.52
CA ALA A 108 -6.42 6.03 -20.15
C ALA A 108 -5.85 6.93 -21.26
N ARG A 109 -4.68 7.54 -21.03
CA ARG A 109 -3.99 8.36 -22.03
C ARG A 109 -3.65 7.56 -23.29
N ARG A 110 -3.06 6.37 -23.14
CA ARG A 110 -2.73 5.49 -24.29
C ARG A 110 -3.99 5.09 -25.06
N ARG A 111 -5.06 4.68 -24.37
CA ARG A 111 -6.33 4.34 -25.01
C ARG A 111 -6.92 5.51 -25.82
N LEU A 112 -6.81 6.74 -25.30
CA LEU A 112 -7.23 7.94 -26.03
C LEU A 112 -6.37 8.17 -27.28
N GLU A 113 -5.04 8.01 -27.18
CA GLU A 113 -4.13 8.13 -28.31
C GLU A 113 -4.44 7.08 -29.39
N ASP A 114 -4.66 5.82 -29.01
CA ASP A 114 -5.06 4.74 -29.92
C ASP A 114 -6.39 5.05 -30.62
N ALA A 115 -7.38 5.57 -29.90
CA ALA A 115 -8.66 5.96 -30.47
C ALA A 115 -8.54 7.12 -31.45
N ILE A 116 -7.69 8.12 -31.15
CA ILE A 116 -7.39 9.23 -32.05
C ILE A 116 -6.69 8.74 -33.32
N ILE A 117 -5.71 7.84 -33.17
CA ILE A 117 -5.01 7.22 -34.30
C ILE A 117 -6.01 6.46 -35.18
N ALA A 118 -6.82 5.60 -34.58
CA ALA A 118 -7.84 4.83 -35.28
C ALA A 118 -8.83 5.74 -36.03
N ALA A 119 -9.31 6.81 -35.39
CA ALA A 119 -10.21 7.77 -36.04
C ALA A 119 -9.55 8.46 -37.24
N ARG A 120 -8.28 8.87 -37.11
CA ARG A 120 -7.51 9.53 -38.18
C ARG A 120 -7.19 8.60 -39.34
N LEU A 121 -6.93 7.31 -39.08
CA LEU A 121 -6.63 6.31 -40.11
C LEU A 121 -7.89 5.76 -40.79
N ALA A 122 -8.96 5.52 -40.04
CA ALA A 122 -10.20 4.94 -40.57
C ALA A 122 -11.01 5.92 -41.43
N THR A 123 -10.81 7.23 -41.24
CA THR A 123 -11.55 8.25 -41.98
C THR A 123 -10.61 9.36 -42.44
N PRO A 124 -10.35 9.49 -43.76
CA PRO A 124 -9.51 10.56 -44.31
C PRO A 124 -9.92 11.97 -43.86
N SER A 125 -11.19 12.14 -43.47
CA SER A 125 -11.82 13.40 -43.06
C SER A 125 -12.11 13.54 -41.56
N ALA A 126 -11.61 12.65 -40.69
CA ALA A 126 -11.66 12.89 -39.23
C ALA A 126 -10.78 14.09 -38.88
N SER A 127 -11.33 15.28 -39.04
CA SER A 127 -10.59 16.53 -38.88
C SER A 127 -10.18 16.69 -37.42
N TRP A 128 -9.07 17.40 -37.18
CA TRP A 128 -8.66 17.79 -35.84
C TRP A 128 -9.74 18.59 -35.10
N GLU A 129 -10.68 19.21 -35.82
CA GLU A 129 -11.83 19.90 -35.24
C GLU A 129 -12.87 18.93 -34.69
N THR A 130 -13.17 17.85 -35.42
CA THR A 130 -14.08 16.79 -34.95
C THR A 130 -13.51 16.10 -33.71
N ILE A 131 -12.21 15.78 -33.74
CA ILE A 131 -11.52 15.15 -32.60
C ILE A 131 -11.49 16.13 -31.42
N GLY A 132 -11.20 17.41 -31.66
CA GLY A 132 -11.28 18.49 -30.68
C GLY A 132 -12.63 18.54 -29.97
N ARG A 133 -13.72 18.53 -30.73
CA ARG A 133 -15.08 18.51 -30.18
C ARG A 133 -15.33 17.28 -29.31
N ALA A 134 -14.85 16.10 -29.71
CA ALA A 134 -15.04 14.86 -28.96
C ALA A 134 -14.29 14.86 -27.61
N VAL A 135 -13.12 15.49 -27.54
CA VAL A 135 -12.29 15.53 -26.31
C VAL A 135 -12.45 16.83 -25.51
N GLY A 136 -13.33 17.73 -25.93
CA GLY A 136 -13.58 19.01 -25.26
C GLY A 136 -12.42 20.01 -25.37
N ALA A 137 -11.65 19.97 -26.46
CA ALA A 137 -10.51 20.86 -26.69
C ALA A 137 -10.56 21.53 -28.08
N THR A 138 -9.77 22.58 -28.28
CA THR A 138 -9.70 23.25 -29.58
C THR A 138 -8.97 22.38 -30.61
N LYS A 139 -9.30 22.59 -31.89
CA LYS A 139 -8.59 21.96 -33.02
C LYS A 139 -7.07 22.08 -32.89
N GLN A 140 -6.60 23.29 -32.57
CA GLN A 140 -5.16 23.57 -32.45
C GLN A 140 -4.54 22.79 -31.30
N ALA A 141 -5.16 22.78 -30.12
CA ALA A 141 -4.64 22.06 -28.96
C ALA A 141 -4.54 20.55 -29.21
N VAL A 142 -5.54 19.96 -29.87
CA VAL A 142 -5.50 18.54 -30.24
C VAL A 142 -4.43 18.27 -31.29
N HIS A 143 -4.32 19.12 -32.32
CA HIS A 143 -3.29 18.96 -33.35
C HIS A 143 -1.87 19.07 -32.78
N GLU A 144 -1.60 20.05 -31.93
CA GLU A 144 -0.28 20.24 -31.31
C GLU A 144 0.11 19.07 -30.39
N ARG A 145 -0.89 18.49 -29.71
CA ARG A 145 -0.73 17.39 -28.77
C ARG A 145 -0.58 16.03 -29.44
N TYR A 146 -1.40 15.74 -30.45
CA TYR A 146 -1.52 14.40 -31.03
C TYR A 146 -1.09 14.31 -32.50
N GLY A 147 -0.95 15.44 -33.20
CA GLY A 147 -0.51 15.47 -34.61
C GLY A 147 0.92 15.00 -34.83
N ARG A 148 1.69 14.84 -33.75
CA ARG A 148 3.06 14.29 -33.76
C ARG A 148 3.14 12.84 -33.27
N LEU A 149 2.02 12.15 -33.13
CA LEU A 149 2.03 10.72 -32.82
C LEU A 149 2.69 9.96 -33.98
N PRO A 150 3.66 9.07 -33.73
CA PRO A 150 4.44 8.40 -34.79
C PRO A 150 3.56 7.72 -35.85
N ALA A 151 2.50 7.02 -35.43
CA ALA A 151 1.57 6.32 -36.32
C ALA A 151 0.78 7.25 -37.28
N LEU A 152 0.73 8.55 -37.01
CA LEU A 152 0.11 9.56 -37.89
C LEU A 152 1.13 10.28 -38.77
N GLN A 153 2.42 10.05 -38.55
CA GLN A 153 3.51 10.63 -39.32
C GLN A 153 4.05 9.67 -40.40
N GLU A 154 3.80 8.37 -40.26
CA GLU A 154 4.16 7.38 -41.29
C GLU A 154 3.32 7.58 -42.56
N ASP A 155 3.99 7.79 -43.69
CA ASP A 155 3.37 7.92 -45.00
C ASP A 155 2.89 6.53 -45.48
N PRO A 156 1.58 6.33 -45.70
CA PRO A 156 1.04 5.05 -46.17
C PRO A 156 1.55 4.63 -47.57
N SER A 157 2.32 5.47 -48.28
CA SER A 157 2.93 5.15 -49.57
C SER A 157 4.15 4.20 -49.52
N THR A 158 4.58 3.75 -48.34
CA THR A 158 5.78 2.90 -48.14
C THR A 158 5.51 1.45 -47.74
N ARG A 159 4.27 0.95 -47.88
CA ARG A 159 3.93 -0.48 -47.74
C ARG A 159 3.33 -1.07 -49.01
#